data_AF-A0ABD7GP47-F1
#
_entry.id   AF-A0ABD7GP47-F1
#
_cell.length_a   1.000
_cell.length_b   1.000
_cell.length_c   1.000
_cell.angle_alpha   90.00
_cell.angle_beta   90.00
_cell.angle_gamma   90.00
#
_symmetry.space_group_name_H-M   'P 1'
#
loop_
_entity.id
_entity.type
_entity.pdbx_description
1 polymer ?
#
loop_
_entity_poly.entity_id
_entity_poly.type
_entity_poly.pdbx_seq_one_letter_code
_entity_poly.pdbx_strand_id
1 'polypeptide(L)'
;LESIREQIGQAEQDIQRLSALIEEFNLNATDIRSIRAVSRKPDSVYGLFRDTLVKILQEAGEPITAAEMLEVLKEKNDTRINLPSDRRIAHQKVSRDLRTLCACGMVTRYNSSSNFQSVRWLWVGQKRESF
;
A
#
# COMPACT_ATOMS: atom_id res chain seq x y z
N LEU A 1 -15.72 29.20 -25.93
CA LEU A 1 -14.33 29.47 -25.46
C LEU A 1 -14.32 29.86 -23.98
N GLU A 2 -15.22 30.75 -23.56
CA GLU A 2 -15.36 31.18 -22.16
C GLU A 2 -15.79 30.04 -21.22
N SER A 3 -16.78 29.22 -21.61
CA SER A 3 -17.18 28.04 -20.81
C SER A 3 -16.10 26.96 -20.69
N ILE A 4 -15.18 26.87 -21.67
CA ILE A 4 -14.05 25.94 -21.61
C ILE A 4 -13.01 26.45 -20.59
N ARG A 5 -12.79 27.77 -20.53
CA ARG A 5 -11.90 28.38 -19.53
C ARG A 5 -12.47 28.25 -18.12
N GLU A 6 -13.77 28.40 -17.93
CA GLU A 6 -14.42 28.13 -16.64
C GLU A 6 -14.30 26.68 -16.22
N GLN A 7 -14.50 25.72 -17.14
CA GLN A 7 -14.33 24.29 -16.84
C GLN A 7 -12.88 23.96 -16.46
N ILE A 8 -11.89 24.56 -17.13
CA ILE A 8 -10.47 24.39 -16.78
C ILE A 8 -10.19 24.98 -15.39
N GLY A 9 -10.66 26.19 -15.11
CA GLY A 9 -10.48 26.81 -13.79
C GLY A 9 -11.15 26.02 -12.66
N GLN A 10 -12.32 25.44 -12.92
CA GLN A 10 -13.00 24.57 -11.95
C GLN A 10 -12.21 23.28 -11.71
N ALA A 11 -11.69 22.65 -12.77
CA ALA A 11 -10.87 21.44 -12.64
C ALA A 11 -9.57 21.71 -11.87
N GLU A 12 -8.93 22.86 -12.08
CA GLU A 12 -7.72 23.26 -11.33
C GLU A 12 -8.01 23.46 -9.84
N GLN A 13 -9.13 24.10 -9.50
CA GLN A 13 -9.56 24.25 -8.10
C GLN A 13 -9.91 22.90 -7.46
N ASP A 14 -10.58 22.02 -8.19
CA ASP A 14 -10.90 20.67 -7.70
C ASP A 14 -9.63 19.85 -7.46
N ILE A 15 -8.64 19.96 -8.35
CA ILE A 15 -7.31 19.33 -8.17
C ILE A 15 -6.63 19.87 -6.91
N GLN A 16 -6.58 21.19 -6.72
CA GLN A 16 -5.97 21.78 -5.52
C GLN A 16 -6.67 21.33 -4.23
N ARG A 17 -8.01 21.29 -4.24
CA ARG A 17 -8.80 20.82 -3.10
C ARG A 17 -8.54 19.35 -2.80
N LEU A 18 -8.47 18.51 -3.83
CA LEU A 18 -8.15 17.09 -3.68
C LEU A 18 -6.73 16.89 -3.16
N SER A 19 -5.75 17.65 -3.65
CA SER A 19 -4.37 17.61 -3.16
C SER A 19 -4.29 17.98 -1.68
N ALA A 20 -4.95 19.05 -1.24
CA ALA A 20 -5.00 19.43 0.17
C ALA A 20 -5.66 18.35 1.04
N LEU A 21 -6.76 17.75 0.55
CA LEU A 21 -7.39 16.63 1.24
C LEU A 21 -6.48 15.42 1.32
N ILE A 22 -5.70 15.11 0.28
CA ILE A 22 -4.72 14.01 0.26
C ILE A 22 -3.58 14.28 1.25
N GLU A 23 -3.08 15.52 1.33
CA GLU A 23 -2.06 15.93 2.31
C GLU A 23 -2.56 15.78 3.75
N GLU A 24 -3.83 16.14 4.02
CA GLU A 24 -4.47 15.89 5.32
C GLU A 24 -4.79 14.40 5.54
N PHE A 25 -4.96 13.61 4.48
CA PHE A 25 -5.25 12.18 4.54
C PHE A 25 -4.02 11.34 4.85
N ASN A 26 -3.49 11.51 6.06
CA ASN A 26 -2.37 10.73 6.56
C ASN A 26 -2.85 9.35 7.05
N LEU A 27 -3.27 8.48 6.12
CA LEU A 27 -3.63 7.11 6.43
C LEU A 27 -2.40 6.36 6.97
N ASN A 28 -2.51 5.83 8.18
CA ASN A 28 -1.51 4.93 8.74
C ASN A 28 -1.78 3.50 8.27
N ALA A 29 -0.75 2.76 7.85
CA ALA A 29 -0.90 1.39 7.35
C ALA A 29 -1.49 0.44 8.39
N THR A 30 -1.25 0.74 9.67
CA THR A 30 -1.81 0.02 10.81
C THR A 30 -3.32 0.27 10.99
N ASP A 31 -3.87 1.34 10.41
CA ASP A 31 -5.29 1.68 10.47
C ASP A 31 -6.13 1.07 9.35
N ILE A 32 -5.50 0.46 8.34
CA ILE A 32 -6.21 -0.32 7.31
C ILE A 32 -6.74 -1.61 7.93
N ARG A 33 -8.03 -1.57 8.30
CA ARG A 33 -8.75 -2.62 9.02
C ARG A 33 -9.72 -3.35 8.10
N SER A 34 -9.91 -4.64 8.34
CA SER A 34 -11.15 -5.32 7.92
C SER A 34 -12.24 -4.87 8.90
N ILE A 35 -13.42 -4.49 8.39
CA ILE A 35 -14.55 -4.04 9.20
C ILE A 35 -14.85 -5.08 10.29
N ARG A 36 -14.54 -4.76 11.55
CA ARG A 36 -14.93 -5.51 12.76
C ARG A 36 -15.40 -4.50 13.81
N ALA A 37 -16.38 -4.90 14.61
CA ALA A 37 -17.07 -4.06 15.60
C ALA A 37 -16.24 -3.61 16.82
N VAL A 38 -14.98 -4.02 16.95
CA VAL A 38 -14.12 -3.67 18.10
C VAL A 38 -12.78 -3.13 17.60
N SER A 39 -12.48 -1.89 17.98
CA SER A 39 -11.19 -1.28 17.70
C SER A 39 -10.09 -2.04 18.44
N ARG A 40 -9.10 -2.59 17.72
CA ARG A 40 -7.93 -3.20 18.33
C ARG A 40 -6.90 -2.11 18.63
N LYS A 41 -6.24 -2.21 19.78
CA LYS A 41 -5.22 -1.26 20.22
C LYS A 41 -4.18 -1.00 19.10
N PRO A 42 -3.74 0.25 18.90
CA PRO A 42 -2.50 0.51 18.16
C PRO A 42 -1.40 -0.36 18.79
N ASP A 43 -0.51 -0.91 17.95
CA ASP A 43 0.53 -1.90 18.32
C ASP A 43 0.09 -3.36 18.43
N SER A 44 -1.13 -3.71 18.01
CA SER A 44 -1.45 -5.13 17.87
C SER A 44 -0.58 -5.79 16.79
N VAL A 45 -0.07 -7.00 17.07
CA VAL A 45 0.75 -7.85 16.17
C VAL A 45 0.14 -7.98 14.76
N TYR A 46 -1.18 -7.79 14.62
CA TYR A 46 -1.91 -7.85 13.36
C TYR A 46 -1.66 -6.66 12.41
N GLY A 47 -1.37 -5.46 12.92
CA GLY A 47 -1.03 -4.29 12.10
C GLY A 47 0.42 -4.30 11.61
N LEU A 48 1.30 -4.97 12.36
CA LEU A 48 2.74 -5.03 12.11
C LEU A 48 3.06 -5.63 10.74
N PHE A 49 2.34 -6.68 10.32
CA PHE A 49 2.59 -7.31 9.02
C PHE A 49 2.39 -6.33 7.85
N ARG A 50 1.30 -5.55 7.86
CA ARG A 50 1.02 -4.58 6.78
C ARG A 50 1.96 -3.39 6.83
N ASP A 51 2.31 -2.93 8.02
CA ASP A 51 3.32 -1.89 8.20
C ASP A 51 4.68 -2.33 7.61
N THR A 52 5.09 -3.59 7.84
CA THR A 52 6.29 -4.13 7.20
C THR A 52 6.18 -4.18 5.68
N LEU A 53 5.04 -4.61 5.12
CA LEU A 53 4.85 -4.60 3.67
C LEU A 53 4.98 -3.19 3.09
N VAL A 54 4.39 -2.19 3.76
CA VAL A 54 4.49 -0.78 3.35
C VAL A 54 5.93 -0.29 3.42
N LYS A 55 6.66 -0.59 4.49
CA LYS A 55 8.09 -0.25 4.62
C LYS A 55 8.92 -0.86 3.49
N ILE A 56 8.69 -2.13 3.15
CA ILE A 56 9.41 -2.78 2.04
C ILE A 56 9.09 -2.08 0.71
N LEU A 57 7.83 -1.72 0.44
CA LEU A 57 7.47 -0.99 -0.79
C LEU A 57 8.08 0.42 -0.83
N GLN A 58 8.15 1.11 0.31
CA GLN A 58 8.79 2.43 0.43
C GLN A 58 10.31 2.36 0.24
N GLU A 59 10.95 1.31 0.77
CA GLU A 59 12.38 1.03 0.61
C GLU A 59 12.70 0.66 -0.86
N ALA A 60 11.86 -0.14 -1.51
CA ALA A 60 12.06 -0.59 -2.88
C ALA A 60 12.05 0.55 -3.91
N GLY A 61 11.19 1.56 -3.73
CA GLY A 61 11.07 2.72 -4.62
C GLY A 61 10.51 2.44 -6.03
N GLU A 62 10.58 1.18 -6.47
CA GLU A 62 10.10 0.68 -7.75
C GLU A 62 9.02 -0.41 -7.55
N PRO A 63 8.18 -0.70 -8.55
CA PRO A 63 7.17 -1.73 -8.42
C PRO A 63 7.80 -3.12 -8.19
N ILE A 64 7.36 -3.87 -7.17
CA ILE A 64 7.86 -5.23 -6.89
C ILE A 64 6.74 -6.26 -6.83
N THR A 65 7.09 -7.51 -7.10
CA THR A 65 6.17 -8.64 -7.07
C THR A 65 5.95 -9.16 -5.65
N ALA A 66 4.85 -9.90 -5.45
CA ALA A 66 4.61 -10.60 -4.19
C ALA A 66 5.67 -11.67 -3.88
N ALA A 67 6.38 -12.19 -4.88
CA ALA A 67 7.47 -13.14 -4.71
C ALA A 67 8.73 -12.44 -4.19
N GLU A 68 9.13 -11.31 -4.79
CA GLU A 68 10.25 -10.50 -4.30
C GLU A 68 10.00 -10.00 -2.88
N MET A 69 8.78 -9.51 -2.62
CA MET A 69 8.33 -9.14 -1.27
C MET A 69 8.51 -10.27 -0.24
N LEU A 70 8.19 -11.51 -0.64
CA LEU A 70 8.32 -12.67 0.22
C LEU A 70 9.78 -13.00 0.54
N GLU A 71 10.70 -12.85 -0.42
CA GLU A 71 12.12 -13.06 -0.16
C GLU A 71 12.68 -12.00 0.79
N VAL A 72 12.33 -10.71 0.60
CA VAL A 72 12.73 -9.64 1.53
C VAL A 72 12.20 -9.89 2.95
N LEU A 73 10.96 -10.37 3.08
CA LEU A 73 10.39 -10.72 4.39
C LEU A 73 11.15 -11.85 5.09
N LYS A 74 11.61 -12.85 4.33
CA LYS A 74 12.43 -13.94 4.88
C LYS A 74 13.81 -13.47 5.28
N GLU A 75 14.44 -12.60 4.48
CA GLU A 75 15.75 -12.03 4.77
C GLU A 75 15.73 -11.15 6.03
N LYS A 76 14.68 -10.34 6.22
CA LYS A 76 14.51 -9.54 7.44
C LYS A 76 14.35 -10.42 8.70
N ASN A 77 13.88 -11.66 8.57
CA ASN A 77 13.73 -12.66 9.64
C ASN A 77 13.16 -12.10 10.97
N ASP A 78 12.18 -11.19 10.87
CA ASP A 78 11.59 -10.54 12.05
C ASP A 78 10.63 -11.54 12.72
N THR A 79 11.00 -12.01 13.91
CA THR A 79 10.23 -13.00 14.69
C THR A 79 8.85 -12.50 15.12
N ARG A 80 8.60 -11.19 15.05
CA ARG A 80 7.28 -10.59 15.33
C ARG A 80 6.33 -10.73 14.14
N ILE A 81 6.85 -11.03 12.95
CA ILE A 81 6.09 -11.22 11.72
C ILE A 81 5.80 -12.72 11.57
N ASN A 82 4.57 -13.12 11.86
CA ASN A 82 4.16 -14.52 11.65
C ASN A 82 3.97 -14.81 10.15
N LEU A 83 5.07 -15.20 9.50
CA LEU A 83 5.10 -15.66 8.12
C LEU A 83 4.97 -17.20 8.08
N PRO A 84 3.98 -17.75 7.36
CA PRO A 84 3.85 -19.20 7.20
C PRO A 84 5.12 -19.84 6.60
N SER A 85 5.50 -21.01 7.09
CA SER A 85 6.66 -21.76 6.58
C SER A 85 6.45 -22.28 5.15
N ASP A 86 5.19 -22.57 4.79
CA ASP A 86 4.81 -22.98 3.43
C ASP A 86 4.85 -21.78 2.47
N ARG A 87 5.67 -21.89 1.42
CA ARG A 87 5.88 -20.84 0.41
C ARG A 87 4.58 -20.39 -0.26
N ARG A 88 3.68 -21.32 -0.60
CA ARG A 88 2.41 -21.01 -1.28
C ARG A 88 1.48 -20.26 -0.34
N ILE A 89 1.37 -20.70 0.91
CA ILE A 89 0.53 -20.04 1.92
C ILE A 89 1.08 -18.64 2.24
N ALA A 90 2.40 -18.51 2.40
CA ALA A 90 3.05 -17.23 2.64
C ALA A 90 2.81 -16.25 1.48
N HIS A 91 2.99 -16.70 0.23
CA HIS A 91 2.72 -15.90 -0.96
C HIS A 91 1.25 -15.45 -1.04
N GLN A 92 0.30 -16.34 -0.72
CA GLN A 92 -1.12 -16.00 -0.68
C GLN A 92 -1.44 -14.96 0.40
N LYS A 93 -0.81 -15.06 1.57
CA LYS A 93 -0.95 -14.07 2.64
C LYS A 93 -0.45 -12.70 2.20
N VAL A 94 0.77 -12.61 1.66
CA VAL A 94 1.35 -11.37 1.11
C VAL A 94 0.42 -10.77 0.05
N SER A 95 -0.01 -11.58 -0.92
CA SER A 95 -0.90 -11.13 -1.99
C SER A 95 -2.24 -10.60 -1.49
N ARG A 96 -2.80 -11.21 -0.43
CA ARG A 96 -4.06 -10.78 0.18
C ARG A 96 -3.92 -9.44 0.89
N ASP A 97 -2.85 -9.27 1.66
CA ASP A 97 -2.61 -8.03 2.39
C ASP A 97 -2.25 -6.88 1.42
N LEU A 98 -1.50 -7.14 0.35
CA LEU A 98 -1.25 -6.16 -0.73
C LEU A 98 -2.54 -5.71 -1.44
N ARG A 99 -3.47 -6.63 -1.73
CA ARG A 99 -4.80 -6.25 -2.26
C ARG A 99 -5.58 -5.38 -1.30
N THR A 100 -5.46 -5.63 0.00
CA THR A 100 -6.12 -4.83 1.04
C THR A 100 -5.54 -3.42 1.08
N LEU A 101 -4.20 -3.29 1.08
CA LEU A 101 -3.51 -2.00 1.01
C LEU A 101 -3.88 -1.22 -0.27
N CYS A 102 -4.02 -1.92 -1.39
CA CYS A 102 -4.44 -1.34 -2.66
C CYS A 102 -5.88 -0.84 -2.64
N ALA A 103 -6.82 -1.63 -2.08
CA ALA A 103 -8.20 -1.20 -1.90
C ALA A 103 -8.34 0.05 -1.02
N CYS A 104 -7.37 0.30 -0.13
CA CYS A 104 -7.30 1.48 0.72
C CYS A 104 -6.45 2.63 0.14
N GLY A 105 -6.01 2.54 -1.12
CA GLY A 105 -5.31 3.62 -1.81
C GLY A 105 -3.84 3.80 -1.41
N MET A 106 -3.27 2.92 -0.58
CA MET A 106 -1.86 3.01 -0.16
C MET A 106 -0.87 2.50 -1.20
N VAL A 107 -1.30 1.52 -2.00
CA VAL A 107 -0.45 0.78 -2.92
C VAL A 107 -1.15 0.69 -4.26
N THR A 108 -0.43 0.94 -5.35
CA THR A 108 -0.93 0.76 -6.71
C THR A 108 -0.51 -0.59 -7.25
N ARG A 109 -1.46 -1.22 -7.95
CA ARG A 109 -1.24 -2.46 -8.68
C ARG A 109 -0.84 -2.14 -10.13
N TYR A 110 0.33 -2.60 -10.55
CA TYR A 110 0.78 -2.58 -11.94
C TYR A 110 0.54 -3.95 -12.57
N ASN A 111 -0.40 -4.01 -13.52
CA ASN A 111 -0.55 -5.15 -14.41
C ASN A 111 0.22 -4.81 -15.69
N SER A 112 1.31 -5.53 -15.95
CA SER A 112 1.93 -5.48 -17.28
C SER A 112 1.00 -6.15 -18.28
N SER A 113 0.80 -5.51 -19.43
CA SER A 113 -0.08 -5.96 -20.52
C SER A 113 0.44 -7.21 -21.25
N SER A 114 1.58 -7.76 -20.83
CA SER A 114 2.11 -9.01 -21.36
C SER A 114 1.57 -10.20 -20.56
N ASN A 115 0.99 -11.18 -21.27
CA ASN A 115 0.16 -12.29 -20.78
C ASN A 115 0.78 -13.25 -19.74
N PHE A 116 1.94 -12.97 -19.17
CA PHE A 116 2.61 -13.82 -18.19
C PHE A 116 3.37 -13.07 -17.08
N GLN A 117 3.29 -11.74 -17.00
CA GLN A 117 4.00 -11.01 -15.96
C GLN A 117 3.23 -11.03 -14.63
N SER A 118 3.96 -11.42 -13.58
CA SER A 118 3.50 -11.39 -12.20
C SER A 118 3.05 -9.97 -11.81
N VAL A 119 1.95 -9.89 -11.06
CA VAL A 119 1.41 -8.62 -10.56
C VAL A 119 2.47 -7.89 -9.74
N ARG A 120 2.74 -6.62 -10.09
CA ARG A 120 3.67 -5.75 -9.36
C ARG A 120 2.91 -4.72 -8.54
N TRP A 121 3.53 -4.29 -7.45
CA TRP A 121 2.94 -3.41 -6.44
C TRP A 121 3.89 -2.27 -6.13
N LEU A 122 3.37 -1.06 -6.07
CA LEU A 122 4.14 0.17 -5.81
C LEU A 122 3.48 0.99 -4.70
N TRP A 123 4.29 1.57 -3.82
CA TRP A 123 3.82 2.54 -2.84
C TRP A 123 3.41 3.87 -3.49
N VAL A 124 2.25 4.43 -3.11
CA VAL A 124 1.69 5.66 -3.74
C VAL A 124 1.85 6.91 -2.87
N GLY A 125 2.13 6.77 -1.56
CA GLY A 125 2.28 7.91 -0.66
C GLY A 125 3.66 8.56 -0.70
N GLN A 126 3.84 9.67 0.02
CA GLN A 126 5.18 10.20 0.30
C GLN A 126 6.00 9.18 1.11
N LYS A 127 7.28 9.04 0.78
CA LYS A 127 8.24 8.28 1.59
C LYS A 127 8.33 9.01 2.93
N ARG A 128 7.89 8.38 4.03
CA ARG A 128 8.09 8.96 5.36
C ARG A 128 9.60 8.96 5.63
N GLU A 129 10.21 10.13 5.55
CA GLU A 129 11.57 10.32 6.06
C GLU A 129 11.50 10.14 7.58
N SER A 130 12.20 9.11 8.08
CA SER A 130 12.36 8.88 9.51
C SER A 130 13.16 10.04 10.10
N PHE A 131 12.57 10.80 11.03
CA PHE A 131 13.28 11.72 11.91
C PHE A 131 13.98 10.96 13.04
#